data_AF-A0A3S9MBU5-F1
#
_entry.id   AF-A0A3S9MBU5-F1
#
_cell.length_a   1.000
_cell.length_b   1.000
_cell.length_c   1.000
_cell.angle_alpha   90.00
_cell.angle_beta   90.00
_cell.angle_gamma   90.00
#
_symmetry.space_group_name_H-M   'P 1'
#
loop_
_entity.id
_entity.type
_entity.pdbx_description
1 polymer ?
#
loop_
_entity_poly.entity_id
_entity_poly.type
_entity_poly.pdbx_seq_one_letter_code
_entity_poly.pdbx_strand_id
1 'polypeptide(L)'
;MLARAATVPVRREIEALEDSSAREAAREFMSGGPAIGLLERGLLFAFLAAGQPEAAALVLAAKSLARVPTADHGKHASKYFARLLGCLSSSRRGDSLELSEHPLLRELSSLNLPSTDYVVAGSGPLLAHGLRREISDLDIVARGEAWRIALKAADPVAAPSGHGRMVLLFEGGIEVFDRWLPGSREPDEMIEGAEWVQGFPFCPLREVLAWKKRLGRQKDQEDVKLIRNHLRHPGV
;
A
#
# COMPACT_ATOMS: atom_id res chain seq x y z
N MET A 1 4.44 39.36 -7.99
CA MET A 1 4.14 39.88 -9.34
C MET A 1 4.01 38.78 -10.41
N LEU A 2 4.74 37.66 -10.32
CA LEU A 2 4.74 36.57 -11.32
C LEU A 2 3.37 35.87 -11.53
N ALA A 3 2.58 35.63 -10.49
CA ALA A 3 1.31 34.91 -10.63
C ALA A 3 0.21 35.71 -11.37
N ARG A 4 0.17 37.04 -11.19
CA ARG A 4 -0.79 37.90 -11.92
C ARG A 4 -0.50 37.91 -13.42
N ALA A 5 0.78 37.96 -13.81
CA ALA A 5 1.20 37.99 -15.21
C ALA A 5 0.77 36.73 -15.99
N ALA A 6 0.75 35.57 -15.35
CA ALA A 6 0.34 34.31 -15.97
C ALA A 6 -1.18 34.19 -16.21
N THR A 7 -2.00 34.91 -15.43
CA THR A 7 -3.47 34.84 -15.51
C THR A 7 -4.10 35.88 -16.43
N VAL A 8 -3.33 36.89 -16.85
CA VAL A 8 -3.80 37.98 -17.72
C VAL A 8 -4.23 37.51 -19.11
N PRO A 9 -3.51 36.59 -19.80
CA PRO A 9 -3.93 36.10 -21.11
C PRO A 9 -5.25 35.33 -21.05
N VAL A 10 -5.38 34.44 -20.06
CA VAL A 10 -6.58 33.59 -19.86
C VAL A 10 -7.81 34.44 -19.51
N ARG A 11 -7.63 35.50 -18.71
CA ARG A 11 -8.72 36.42 -18.38
C ARG A 11 -9.25 37.17 -19.62
N ARG A 12 -8.35 37.56 -20.54
CA ARG A 12 -8.74 38.23 -21.80
C ARG A 12 -9.49 37.29 -22.75
N GLU A 13 -9.10 36.02 -22.82
CA GLU A 13 -9.82 35.01 -23.62
C GLU A 13 -11.23 34.75 -23.08
N ILE A 14 -11.38 34.59 -21.76
CA ILE A 14 -12.70 34.42 -21.12
C ILE A 14 -13.58 35.67 -21.30
N GLU A 15 -12.99 36.86 -21.32
CA GLU A 15 -13.69 38.12 -21.59
C GLU A 15 -14.07 38.28 -23.08
N ALA A 16 -13.45 37.54 -24.00
CA ALA A 16 -13.78 37.56 -25.42
C ALA A 16 -14.82 36.50 -25.85
N LEU A 17 -15.18 35.57 -24.96
CA LEU A 17 -16.24 34.58 -25.21
C LEU A 17 -17.62 35.27 -25.28
N GLU A 18 -18.47 34.81 -26.19
CA GLU A 18 -19.89 35.22 -26.26
C GLU A 18 -20.61 34.86 -24.95
N ASP A 19 -21.59 35.68 -24.54
CA ASP A 19 -22.31 35.52 -23.28
C ASP A 19 -23.06 34.18 -23.27
N SER A 20 -22.43 33.25 -22.57
CA SER A 20 -22.83 31.86 -22.43
C SER A 20 -22.66 31.46 -20.97
N SER A 21 -23.42 30.46 -20.53
CA SER A 21 -23.31 29.90 -19.17
C SER A 21 -21.87 29.46 -18.81
N ALA A 22 -21.07 29.10 -19.82
CA ALA A 22 -19.66 28.76 -19.67
C ALA A 22 -18.79 29.97 -19.23
N ARG A 23 -19.12 31.19 -19.70
CA ARG A 23 -18.41 32.43 -19.34
C ARG A 23 -18.69 32.83 -17.88
N GLU A 24 -19.94 32.66 -17.43
CA GLU A 24 -20.32 32.91 -16.04
C GLU A 24 -19.63 31.92 -15.08
N ALA A 25 -19.66 30.62 -15.39
CA ALA A 25 -18.97 29.60 -14.59
C ALA A 25 -17.45 29.83 -14.51
N ALA A 26 -16.83 30.24 -15.62
CA ALA A 26 -15.40 30.57 -15.65
C ALA A 26 -15.05 31.82 -14.81
N ARG A 27 -15.93 32.83 -14.80
CA ARG A 27 -15.77 34.04 -13.96
C ARG A 27 -15.93 33.73 -12.47
N GLU A 28 -16.91 32.93 -12.11
CA GLU A 28 -17.15 32.50 -10.74
C GLU A 28 -15.94 31.72 -10.18
N PHE A 29 -15.44 30.75 -10.95
CA PHE A 29 -14.24 29.97 -10.63
C PHE A 29 -12.99 30.85 -10.41
N MET A 30 -12.79 31.87 -11.25
CA MET A 30 -11.65 32.79 -11.10
C MET A 30 -11.78 33.76 -9.92
N SER A 31 -13.00 34.03 -9.45
CA SER A 31 -13.26 35.01 -8.37
C SER A 31 -13.13 34.44 -6.95
N GLY A 32 -13.30 33.12 -6.76
CA GLY A 32 -13.23 32.46 -5.45
C GLY A 32 -11.81 32.15 -4.92
N GLY A 33 -10.80 32.15 -5.79
CA GLY A 33 -9.42 31.73 -5.45
C GLY A 33 -8.66 32.56 -4.38
N PRO A 34 -8.78 33.90 -4.33
CA PRO A 34 -8.01 34.71 -3.39
C PRO A 34 -8.42 34.55 -1.91
N ALA A 35 -9.71 34.36 -1.63
CA ALA A 35 -10.24 34.24 -0.26
C ALA A 35 -9.91 32.88 0.36
N ILE A 36 -10.04 31.80 -0.43
CA ILE A 36 -9.70 30.43 -0.02
C ILE A 36 -8.22 30.31 0.34
N GLY A 37 -7.34 30.93 -0.48
CA GLY A 37 -5.91 30.93 -0.21
C GLY A 37 -5.49 31.76 1.01
N LEU A 38 -6.31 32.72 1.47
CA LEU A 38 -6.02 33.51 2.67
C LEU A 38 -6.37 32.70 3.95
N LEU A 39 -7.51 32.02 3.95
CA LEU A 39 -7.96 31.15 5.05
C LEU A 39 -6.98 30.00 5.30
N GLU A 40 -6.54 29.34 4.23
CA GLU A 40 -5.58 28.24 4.32
C GLU A 40 -4.25 28.71 4.94
N ARG A 41 -3.72 29.85 4.50
CA ARG A 41 -2.49 30.42 5.06
C ARG A 41 -2.66 30.85 6.52
N GLY A 42 -3.85 31.33 6.89
CA GLY A 42 -4.20 31.61 8.28
C GLY A 42 -4.22 30.36 9.15
N LEU A 43 -4.84 29.27 8.69
CA LEU A 43 -4.88 27.98 9.38
C LEU A 43 -3.48 27.36 9.53
N LEU A 44 -2.67 27.38 8.46
CA LEU A 44 -1.29 26.89 8.52
C LEU A 44 -0.46 27.66 9.55
N PHE A 45 -0.57 28.98 9.56
CA PHE A 45 0.14 29.82 10.52
C PHE A 45 -0.32 29.54 11.96
N ALA A 46 -1.63 29.43 12.19
CA ALA A 46 -2.18 29.14 13.52
C ALA A 46 -1.69 27.79 14.06
N PHE A 47 -1.71 26.73 13.23
CA PHE A 47 -1.25 25.40 13.65
C PHE A 47 0.26 25.36 13.90
N LEU A 48 1.06 26.03 13.06
CA LEU A 48 2.51 26.11 13.29
C LEU A 48 2.85 26.90 14.55
N ALA A 49 2.17 28.04 14.79
CA ALA A 49 2.36 28.84 15.99
C ALA A 49 1.93 28.10 17.28
N ALA A 50 0.93 27.23 17.18
CA ALA A 50 0.48 26.36 18.27
C ALA A 50 1.37 25.10 18.46
N GLY A 51 2.44 24.93 17.67
CA GLY A 51 3.31 23.76 17.75
C GLY A 51 2.68 22.47 17.23
N GLN A 52 1.71 22.55 16.33
CA GLN A 52 0.99 21.42 15.73
C GLN A 52 1.34 21.26 14.24
N PRO A 53 2.58 20.86 13.89
CA PRO A 53 3.02 20.74 12.50
C PRO A 53 2.23 19.69 11.71
N GLU A 54 1.66 18.67 12.36
CA GLU A 54 0.84 17.64 11.73
C GLU A 54 -0.48 18.20 11.21
N ALA A 55 -1.13 19.05 11.99
CA ALA A 55 -2.37 19.73 11.59
C ALA A 55 -2.12 20.69 10.41
N ALA A 56 -0.97 21.37 10.40
CA ALA A 56 -0.56 22.19 9.27
C ALA A 56 -0.32 21.33 8.01
N ALA A 57 0.33 20.17 8.13
CA ALA A 57 0.54 19.25 7.02
C ALA A 57 -0.79 18.75 6.41
N LEU A 58 -1.81 18.50 7.25
CA LEU A 58 -3.15 18.10 6.81
C LEU A 58 -3.84 19.18 5.97
N VAL A 59 -3.74 20.45 6.38
CA VAL A 59 -4.31 21.58 5.62
C VAL A 59 -3.66 21.72 4.24
N LEU A 60 -2.33 21.54 4.15
CA LEU A 60 -1.60 21.52 2.87
C LEU A 60 -2.01 20.33 2.00
N ALA A 61 -2.18 19.15 2.60
CA ALA A 61 -2.62 17.93 1.91
C ALA A 61 -4.01 18.09 1.29
N ALA A 62 -4.96 18.63 2.05
CA ALA A 62 -6.32 18.88 1.58
C ALA A 62 -6.35 19.84 0.38
N LYS A 63 -5.48 20.86 0.36
CA LYS A 63 -5.35 21.78 -0.78
C LYS A 63 -4.79 21.09 -2.04
N SER A 64 -3.86 20.15 -1.86
CA SER A 64 -3.30 19.37 -2.97
C SER A 64 -4.37 18.47 -3.60
N LEU A 65 -5.21 17.83 -2.77
CA LEU A 65 -6.35 17.02 -3.20
C LEU A 65 -7.37 17.83 -4.02
N ALA A 66 -7.67 19.06 -3.59
CA ALA A 66 -8.60 19.95 -4.29
C ALA A 66 -8.10 20.44 -5.67
N ARG A 67 -6.82 20.22 -6.01
CA ARG A 67 -6.23 20.59 -7.31
C ARG A 67 -6.16 19.46 -8.33
N VAL A 68 -6.42 18.21 -7.93
CA VAL A 68 -6.36 17.07 -8.86
C VAL A 68 -7.68 17.05 -9.64
N PRO A 69 -7.68 17.30 -10.96
CA PRO A 69 -8.89 17.11 -11.74
C PRO A 69 -9.23 15.61 -11.69
N THR A 70 -10.51 15.31 -11.50
CA THR A 70 -11.09 13.97 -11.57
C THR A 70 -10.82 13.36 -12.95
N ALA A 71 -9.65 12.76 -13.09
CA ALA A 71 -9.29 11.81 -14.12
C ALA A 71 -8.68 10.60 -13.40
N ASP A 72 -8.77 9.44 -14.04
CA ASP A 72 -8.64 8.06 -13.53
C ASP A 72 -7.40 7.72 -12.66
N HIS A 73 -6.50 8.69 -12.45
CA HIS A 73 -5.30 8.60 -11.62
C HIS A 73 -5.53 9.04 -10.15
N GLY A 74 -6.75 9.49 -9.78
CA GLY A 74 -7.08 9.93 -8.42
C GLY A 74 -7.03 8.84 -7.33
N LYS A 75 -7.12 7.56 -7.71
CA LYS A 75 -7.11 6.44 -6.75
C LYS A 75 -5.72 6.19 -6.12
N HIS A 76 -4.63 6.44 -6.84
CA HIS A 76 -3.28 6.23 -6.29
C HIS A 76 -2.88 7.29 -5.28
N ALA A 77 -3.22 8.57 -5.51
CA ALA A 77 -2.91 9.65 -4.57
C ALA A 77 -3.62 9.48 -3.22
N SER A 78 -4.87 8.99 -3.23
CA SER A 78 -5.62 8.68 -2.00
C SER A 78 -4.99 7.52 -1.21
N LYS A 79 -4.40 6.51 -1.87
CA LYS A 79 -3.72 5.38 -1.21
C LYS A 79 -2.44 5.82 -0.49
N TYR A 80 -1.65 6.72 -1.08
CA TYR A 80 -0.45 7.28 -0.42
C TYR A 80 -0.80 8.19 0.77
N PHE A 81 -1.94 8.89 0.75
CA PHE A 81 -2.36 9.76 1.85
C PHE A 81 -2.97 9.00 3.04
N ALA A 82 -3.72 7.92 2.80
CA ALA A 82 -4.15 7.02 3.87
C ALA A 82 -2.94 6.40 4.62
N ARG A 83 -1.86 6.10 3.88
CA ARG A 83 -0.56 5.66 4.43
C ARG A 83 0.12 6.72 5.29
N LEU A 84 0.01 8.01 4.93
CA LEU A 84 0.61 9.12 5.68
C LEU A 84 -0.16 9.44 6.98
N LEU A 85 -1.50 9.39 6.95
CA LEU A 85 -2.34 9.65 8.13
C LEU A 85 -2.30 8.49 9.14
N GLY A 86 -2.13 7.24 8.68
CA GLY A 86 -1.91 6.09 9.56
C GLY A 86 -0.62 6.18 10.38
N CYS A 87 0.45 6.72 9.79
CA CYS A 87 1.74 6.89 10.49
C CYS A 87 1.69 7.93 11.63
N LEU A 88 0.85 8.96 11.53
CA LEU A 88 0.76 10.02 12.53
C LEU A 88 -0.07 9.65 13.78
N SER A 89 -0.83 8.54 13.73
CA SER A 89 -1.59 8.06 14.90
C SER A 89 -0.85 7.00 15.73
N SER A 90 0.23 6.41 15.22
CA SER A 90 0.98 5.33 15.90
C SER A 90 2.22 5.89 16.60
N SER A 91 1.99 6.69 17.64
CA SER A 91 2.99 6.96 18.67
C SER A 91 2.42 6.63 20.05
N ARG A 92 2.24 5.33 20.31
CA ARG A 92 2.27 4.78 21.66
C ARG A 92 3.09 3.49 21.67
N ARG A 93 3.94 3.39 22.69
CA ARG A 93 4.80 2.24 22.98
C ARG A 93 3.90 1.04 23.32
N GLY A 94 3.99 -0.04 22.55
CA GLY A 94 3.38 -1.34 22.86
C GLY A 94 2.41 -1.91 21.81
N ASP A 95 2.22 -1.27 20.65
CA ASP A 95 1.22 -1.72 19.67
C ASP A 95 1.72 -2.94 18.88
N SER A 96 1.20 -4.12 19.22
CA SER A 96 1.19 -5.25 18.29
C SER A 96 0.52 -4.81 16.98
N LEU A 97 1.17 -5.03 15.85
CA LEU A 97 0.59 -4.72 14.54
C LEU A 97 -0.68 -5.56 14.35
N GLU A 98 -1.84 -4.91 14.24
CA GLU A 98 -3.09 -5.57 13.85
C GLU A 98 -3.00 -5.94 12.37
N LEU A 99 -2.71 -7.22 12.09
CA LEU A 99 -2.45 -7.73 10.75
C LEU A 99 -3.70 -7.57 9.86
N SER A 100 -4.88 -7.71 10.45
CA SER A 100 -6.16 -7.53 9.76
C SER A 100 -6.37 -6.11 9.22
N GLU A 101 -5.68 -5.10 9.74
CA GLU A 101 -5.75 -3.73 9.25
C GLU A 101 -4.78 -3.45 8.09
N HIS A 102 -3.78 -4.31 7.88
CA HIS A 102 -2.84 -4.15 6.79
C HIS A 102 -3.56 -4.25 5.43
N PRO A 103 -3.39 -3.30 4.50
CA PRO A 103 -4.14 -3.27 3.23
C PRO A 103 -4.10 -4.59 2.46
N LEU A 104 -2.91 -5.20 2.33
CA LEU A 104 -2.76 -6.47 1.60
C LEU A 104 -3.46 -7.65 2.30
N LEU A 105 -3.56 -7.65 3.63
CA LEU A 105 -4.27 -8.71 4.34
C LEU A 105 -5.79 -8.52 4.31
N ARG A 106 -6.26 -7.26 4.20
CA ARG A 106 -7.67 -6.97 3.89
C ARG A 106 -8.04 -7.46 2.50
N GLU A 107 -7.18 -7.21 1.51
CA GLU A 107 -7.34 -7.73 0.15
C GLU A 107 -7.35 -9.26 0.16
N LEU A 108 -6.41 -9.92 0.87
CA LEU A 108 -6.41 -11.37 1.03
C LEU A 108 -7.71 -11.88 1.67
N SER A 109 -8.18 -11.24 2.74
CA SER A 109 -9.42 -11.63 3.42
C SER A 109 -10.63 -11.50 2.49
N SER A 110 -10.64 -10.50 1.62
CA SER A 110 -11.73 -10.29 0.64
C SER A 110 -11.85 -11.40 -0.40
N LEU A 111 -10.77 -12.16 -0.65
CA LEU A 111 -10.78 -13.31 -1.55
C LEU A 111 -11.51 -14.52 -0.98
N ASN A 112 -11.74 -14.56 0.35
CA ASN A 112 -12.38 -15.67 1.05
C ASN A 112 -11.74 -17.03 0.72
N LEU A 113 -10.41 -17.09 0.64
CA LEU A 113 -9.69 -18.32 0.37
C LEU A 113 -9.82 -19.28 1.56
N PRO A 114 -10.02 -20.60 1.34
CA PRO A 114 -9.97 -21.58 2.42
C PRO A 114 -8.58 -21.60 3.06
N SER A 115 -8.51 -21.28 4.34
CA SER A 115 -7.25 -21.16 5.08
C SER A 115 -6.48 -22.49 5.23
N THR A 116 -7.07 -23.62 4.84
CA THR A 116 -6.44 -24.95 4.76
C THR A 116 -5.72 -25.20 3.44
N ASP A 117 -5.87 -24.29 2.48
CA ASP A 117 -5.46 -24.45 1.09
C ASP A 117 -4.46 -23.38 0.65
N TYR A 118 -4.01 -22.52 1.57
CA TYR A 118 -2.96 -21.55 1.28
C TYR A 118 -2.05 -21.28 2.48
N VAL A 119 -0.88 -20.73 2.18
CA VAL A 119 0.06 -20.20 3.15
C VAL A 119 0.72 -18.93 2.61
N VAL A 120 0.84 -17.90 3.45
CA VAL A 120 1.51 -16.65 3.12
C VAL A 120 3.02 -16.84 3.23
N ALA A 121 3.74 -16.55 2.15
CA ALA A 121 5.17 -16.75 2.02
C ALA A 121 5.92 -15.42 1.80
N GLY A 122 7.15 -15.50 1.30
CA GLY A 122 7.94 -14.33 0.92
C GLY A 122 8.15 -13.33 2.06
N SER A 123 7.67 -12.10 1.88
CA SER A 123 7.85 -11.02 2.87
C SER A 123 6.78 -11.00 3.98
N GLY A 124 5.63 -11.65 3.76
CA GLY A 124 4.50 -11.67 4.69
C GLY A 124 4.83 -12.18 6.10
N PRO A 125 5.60 -13.28 6.27
CA PRO A 125 6.02 -13.72 7.60
C PRO A 125 6.83 -12.69 8.39
N LEU A 126 7.58 -11.79 7.72
CA LEU A 126 8.29 -10.72 8.42
C LEU A 126 7.32 -9.66 8.94
N LEU A 127 6.23 -9.38 8.21
CA LEU A 127 5.15 -8.53 8.66
C LEU A 127 4.46 -9.13 9.89
N ALA A 128 4.15 -10.43 9.83
CA ALA A 128 3.48 -11.16 10.92
C ALA A 128 4.22 -11.11 12.25
N HIS A 129 5.55 -11.17 12.19
CA HIS A 129 6.44 -11.12 13.35
C HIS A 129 6.91 -9.70 13.72
N GLY A 130 6.34 -8.66 13.11
CA GLY A 130 6.71 -7.27 13.38
C GLY A 130 8.13 -6.88 12.95
N LEU A 131 8.80 -7.72 12.15
CA LEU A 131 10.14 -7.48 11.62
C LEU A 131 10.12 -6.46 10.47
N ARG A 132 9.00 -6.38 9.76
CA ARG A 132 8.70 -5.32 8.79
C ARG A 132 7.34 -4.70 9.09
N ARG A 133 7.23 -3.39 8.93
CA ARG A 133 5.94 -2.68 9.02
C ARG A 133 5.26 -2.50 7.67
N GLU A 134 6.05 -2.51 6.60
CA GLU A 134 5.56 -2.29 5.23
C GLU A 134 6.16 -3.33 4.28
N ILE A 135 5.30 -3.86 3.42
CA ILE A 135 5.64 -4.77 2.32
C ILE A 135 4.91 -4.29 1.05
N SER A 136 5.49 -4.55 -0.11
CA SER A 136 4.96 -4.13 -1.42
C SER A 136 3.87 -5.04 -1.95
N ASP A 137 3.99 -6.30 -1.64
CA ASP A 137 3.33 -7.44 -2.24
C ASP A 137 3.17 -8.54 -1.18
N LEU A 138 2.15 -9.38 -1.38
CA LEU A 138 1.89 -10.53 -0.53
C LEU A 138 1.99 -11.80 -1.38
N ASP A 139 3.04 -12.57 -1.12
CA ASP A 139 3.22 -13.87 -1.75
C ASP A 139 2.36 -14.93 -1.05
N ILE A 140 1.63 -15.72 -1.83
CA ILE A 140 0.78 -16.80 -1.34
C ILE A 140 1.11 -18.07 -2.10
N VAL A 141 1.40 -19.16 -1.40
CA VAL A 141 1.43 -20.50 -1.99
C VAL A 141 0.08 -21.14 -1.76
N ALA A 142 -0.59 -21.56 -2.82
CA ALA A 142 -1.94 -22.10 -2.76
C ALA A 142 -2.06 -23.45 -3.48
N ARG A 143 -2.97 -24.26 -2.99
CA ARG A 143 -3.40 -25.53 -3.60
C ARG A 143 -4.93 -25.59 -3.65
N GLY A 144 -5.46 -26.70 -4.17
CA GLY A 144 -6.87 -27.05 -4.02
C GLY A 144 -7.83 -25.93 -4.41
N GLU A 145 -8.75 -25.63 -3.51
CA GLU A 145 -9.81 -24.65 -3.71
C GLU A 145 -9.26 -23.21 -3.75
N ALA A 146 -8.28 -22.87 -2.91
CA ALA A 146 -7.68 -21.54 -2.92
C ALA A 146 -7.02 -21.23 -4.28
N TRP A 147 -6.30 -22.20 -4.85
CA TRP A 147 -5.73 -22.06 -6.20
C TRP A 147 -6.82 -21.94 -7.26
N ARG A 148 -7.89 -22.74 -7.16
CA ARG A 148 -9.03 -22.67 -8.09
C ARG A 148 -9.73 -21.30 -8.04
N ILE A 149 -9.82 -20.67 -6.87
CA ILE A 149 -10.38 -19.32 -6.72
C ILE A 149 -9.47 -18.31 -7.43
N ALA A 150 -8.15 -18.39 -7.24
CA ALA A 150 -7.21 -17.51 -7.93
C ALA A 150 -7.32 -17.61 -9.46
N LEU A 151 -7.39 -18.83 -10.00
CA LEU A 151 -7.56 -19.08 -11.44
C LEU A 151 -8.87 -18.53 -12.04
N LYS A 152 -9.91 -18.33 -11.22
CA LYS A 152 -11.15 -17.68 -11.69
C LYS A 152 -11.01 -16.17 -11.80
N ALA A 153 -10.04 -15.57 -11.10
CA ALA A 153 -9.85 -14.13 -11.04
C ALA A 153 -8.90 -13.61 -12.13
N ALA A 154 -7.88 -14.39 -12.52
CA ALA A 154 -6.99 -14.04 -13.61
C ALA A 154 -6.27 -15.28 -14.20
N ASP A 155 -5.79 -15.14 -15.44
CA ASP A 155 -5.04 -16.18 -16.12
C ASP A 155 -3.65 -16.39 -15.47
N PRO A 156 -3.21 -17.65 -15.30
CA PRO A 156 -1.91 -17.93 -14.73
C PRO A 156 -0.78 -17.64 -15.73
N VAL A 157 0.30 -17.05 -15.23
CA VAL A 157 1.56 -16.83 -15.94
C VAL A 157 2.66 -17.75 -15.39
N ALA A 158 3.76 -17.90 -16.12
CA ALA A 158 4.94 -18.59 -15.58
C ALA A 158 5.51 -17.82 -14.39
N ALA A 159 5.81 -18.51 -13.30
CA ALA A 159 6.42 -17.88 -12.13
C ALA A 159 7.82 -17.33 -12.48
N PRO A 160 8.23 -16.15 -11.99
CA PRO A 160 9.55 -15.58 -12.25
C PRO A 160 10.72 -16.47 -11.80
N SER A 161 10.46 -17.39 -10.87
CA SER A 161 11.41 -18.41 -10.42
C SER A 161 11.72 -19.48 -11.47
N GLY A 162 10.93 -19.54 -12.55
CA GLY A 162 10.93 -20.65 -13.51
C GLY A 162 10.32 -21.94 -12.97
N HIS A 163 9.63 -21.89 -11.82
CA HIS A 163 9.06 -23.04 -11.15
C HIS A 163 7.60 -22.81 -10.79
N GLY A 164 6.72 -23.58 -11.42
CA GLY A 164 5.28 -23.44 -11.24
C GLY A 164 4.69 -22.26 -12.03
N ARG A 165 3.47 -21.92 -11.65
CA ARG A 165 2.65 -20.86 -12.20
C ARG A 165 2.25 -19.88 -11.11
N MET A 166 1.97 -18.65 -11.53
CA MET A 166 1.58 -17.56 -10.68
C MET A 166 0.36 -16.84 -11.25
N VAL A 167 -0.55 -16.41 -10.39
CA VAL A 167 -1.67 -15.52 -10.69
C VAL A 167 -1.42 -14.20 -9.96
N LEU A 168 -1.56 -13.08 -10.68
CA LEU A 168 -1.41 -11.74 -10.13
C LEU A 168 -2.80 -11.15 -9.86
N LEU A 169 -3.05 -10.77 -8.62
CA LEU A 169 -4.30 -10.16 -8.18
C LEU A 169 -4.02 -8.74 -7.67
N PHE A 170 -5.06 -7.89 -7.69
CA PHE A 170 -4.99 -6.51 -7.17
C PHE A 170 -3.79 -5.71 -7.70
N GLU A 171 -3.60 -5.71 -9.03
CA GLU A 171 -2.48 -5.00 -9.69
C GLU A 171 -1.08 -5.46 -9.22
N GLY A 172 -0.96 -6.72 -8.77
CA GLY A 172 0.29 -7.29 -8.25
C GLY A 172 0.48 -7.11 -6.75
N GLY A 173 -0.52 -6.59 -6.03
CA GLY A 173 -0.49 -6.55 -4.57
C GLY A 173 -0.51 -7.95 -3.93
N ILE A 174 -1.13 -8.92 -4.60
CA ILE A 174 -1.14 -10.32 -4.17
C ILE A 174 -0.67 -11.21 -5.31
N GLU A 175 0.37 -12.01 -5.05
CA GLU A 175 0.94 -12.98 -5.97
C GLU A 175 0.61 -14.39 -5.46
N VAL A 176 -0.23 -15.12 -6.18
CA VAL A 176 -0.63 -16.49 -5.79
C VAL A 176 0.12 -17.49 -6.66
N PHE A 177 0.85 -18.41 -6.03
CA PHE A 177 1.66 -19.43 -6.69
C PHE A 177 1.07 -20.81 -6.46
N ASP A 178 1.09 -21.67 -7.48
CA ASP A 178 0.73 -23.09 -7.33
C ASP A 178 1.84 -23.89 -6.63
N ARG A 179 3.08 -23.42 -6.71
CA ARG A 179 4.29 -24.01 -6.13
C ARG A 179 5.27 -22.91 -5.79
N TRP A 180 6.09 -23.14 -4.76
CA TRP A 180 7.06 -22.14 -4.33
C TRP A 180 8.37 -22.21 -5.13
N LEU A 181 9.46 -21.68 -4.56
CA LEU A 181 10.77 -21.65 -5.20
C LEU A 181 11.37 -23.06 -5.37
N PRO A 182 12.22 -23.30 -6.38
CA PRO A 182 12.98 -24.54 -6.51
C PRO A 182 13.68 -24.96 -5.21
N GLY A 183 13.55 -26.25 -4.88
CA GLY A 183 14.12 -26.85 -3.66
C GLY A 183 13.43 -26.41 -2.36
N SER A 184 12.24 -25.81 -2.45
CA SER A 184 11.34 -25.66 -1.31
C SER A 184 10.48 -26.91 -1.15
N ARG A 185 9.81 -27.03 -0.01
CA ARG A 185 8.80 -28.07 0.20
C ARG A 185 7.63 -27.90 -0.77
N GLU A 186 6.91 -28.99 -1.01
CA GLU A 186 5.68 -28.93 -1.80
C GLU A 186 4.58 -28.15 -1.07
N PRO A 187 3.59 -27.59 -1.79
CA PRO A 187 2.51 -26.80 -1.20
C PRO A 187 1.83 -27.44 0.01
N ASP A 188 1.54 -28.74 -0.07
CA ASP A 188 0.90 -29.51 1.00
C ASP A 188 1.69 -29.39 2.32
N GLU A 189 2.99 -29.66 2.28
CA GLU A 189 3.87 -29.59 3.45
C GLU A 189 4.05 -28.15 3.96
N MET A 190 4.08 -27.16 3.05
CA MET A 190 4.19 -25.75 3.44
C MET A 190 2.94 -25.27 4.18
N ILE A 191 1.76 -25.72 3.73
CA ILE A 191 0.46 -25.34 4.31
C ILE A 191 0.22 -26.06 5.62
N GLU A 192 0.51 -27.36 5.70
CA GLU A 192 0.42 -28.14 6.94
C GLU A 192 1.42 -27.66 7.99
N GLY A 193 2.61 -27.23 7.56
CA GLY A 193 3.65 -26.67 8.42
C GLY A 193 3.50 -25.18 8.76
N ALA A 194 2.40 -24.54 8.35
CA ALA A 194 2.19 -23.12 8.52
C ALA A 194 2.10 -22.71 9.99
N GLU A 195 2.69 -21.55 10.30
CA GLU A 195 2.55 -20.86 11.57
C GLU A 195 1.33 -19.93 11.51
N TRP A 196 0.41 -20.08 12.45
CA TRP A 196 -0.80 -19.25 12.50
C TRP A 196 -0.57 -17.99 13.33
N VAL A 197 -0.76 -16.83 12.69
CA VAL A 197 -0.63 -15.52 13.35
C VAL A 197 -1.86 -14.68 13.05
N GLN A 198 -2.58 -14.27 14.10
CA GLN A 198 -3.83 -13.48 14.01
C GLN A 198 -4.83 -14.00 12.96
N GLY A 199 -4.97 -15.32 12.84
CA GLY A 199 -5.94 -15.96 11.94
C GLY A 199 -5.45 -16.23 10.51
N PHE A 200 -4.21 -15.88 10.17
CA PHE A 200 -3.63 -16.16 8.85
C PHE A 200 -2.53 -17.23 8.94
N PRO A 201 -2.46 -18.18 7.97
CA PRO A 201 -1.38 -19.15 7.88
C PRO A 201 -0.15 -18.52 7.20
N PHE A 202 0.97 -18.42 7.92
CA PHE A 202 2.25 -17.91 7.42
C PHE A 202 3.30 -19.01 7.34
N CYS A 203 4.22 -18.91 6.39
CA CYS A 203 5.36 -19.81 6.35
C CYS A 203 6.31 -19.49 7.52
N PRO A 204 6.78 -20.49 8.29
CA PRO A 204 7.66 -20.26 9.44
C PRO A 204 8.94 -19.51 9.06
N LEU A 205 9.35 -18.55 9.90
CA LEU A 205 10.53 -17.71 9.64
C LEU A 205 11.82 -18.51 9.37
N ARG A 206 11.97 -19.71 9.95
CA ARG A 206 13.11 -20.60 9.69
C ARG A 206 13.21 -21.01 8.22
N GLU A 207 12.08 -21.21 7.55
CA GLU A 207 11.99 -21.63 6.16
C GLU A 207 12.25 -20.43 5.26
N VAL A 208 11.66 -19.28 5.61
CA VAL A 208 11.93 -17.98 4.98
C VAL A 208 13.41 -17.66 4.97
N LEU A 209 14.08 -17.85 6.12
CA LEU A 209 15.52 -17.68 6.25
C LEU A 209 16.31 -18.62 5.33
N ALA A 210 15.89 -19.89 5.24
CA ALA A 210 16.59 -20.91 4.48
C ALA A 210 16.63 -20.57 2.98
N TRP A 211 15.49 -20.21 2.37
CA TRP A 211 15.48 -19.90 0.94
C TRP A 211 16.04 -18.50 0.62
N LYS A 212 15.84 -17.48 1.47
CA LYS A 212 16.44 -16.15 1.26
C LYS A 212 17.97 -16.23 1.28
N LYS A 213 18.54 -17.06 2.16
CA LYS A 213 19.99 -17.38 2.15
C LYS A 213 20.42 -18.09 0.87
N ARG A 214 19.67 -19.11 0.45
CA ARG A 214 19.99 -19.90 -0.75
C ARG A 214 19.99 -19.05 -2.02
N LEU A 215 19.04 -18.11 -2.13
CA LEU A 215 18.91 -17.21 -3.28
C LEU A 215 19.93 -16.08 -3.28
N GLY A 216 20.45 -15.67 -2.11
CA GLY A 216 21.55 -14.71 -1.99
C GLY A 216 21.30 -13.33 -2.59
N ARG A 217 20.03 -12.92 -2.79
CA ARG A 217 19.70 -11.67 -3.46
C ARG A 217 20.04 -10.48 -2.57
N GLN A 218 20.53 -9.39 -3.17
CA GLN A 218 20.88 -8.17 -2.44
C GLN A 218 19.70 -7.62 -1.62
N LYS A 219 18.47 -7.63 -2.18
CA LYS A 219 17.27 -7.15 -1.49
C LYS A 219 16.90 -7.97 -0.24
N ASP A 220 17.33 -9.22 -0.16
CA ASP A 220 16.99 -10.14 0.94
C ASP A 220 17.99 -10.07 2.10
N GLN A 221 19.11 -9.35 1.97
CA GLN A 221 20.17 -9.33 2.99
C GLN A 221 19.71 -8.77 4.33
N GLU A 222 18.92 -7.69 4.31
CA GLU A 222 18.38 -7.09 5.53
C GLU A 222 17.36 -8.02 6.20
N ASP A 223 16.49 -8.65 5.41
CA ASP A 223 15.51 -9.63 5.90
C ASP A 223 16.19 -10.80 6.61
N VAL A 224 17.24 -11.33 5.99
CA VAL A 224 18.04 -12.42 6.56
C VAL A 224 18.64 -12.01 7.90
N LYS A 225 19.09 -10.75 8.05
CA LYS A 225 19.64 -10.24 9.31
C LYS A 225 18.55 -10.10 10.38
N LEU A 226 17.42 -9.50 10.05
CA LEU A 226 16.28 -9.34 10.96
C LEU A 226 15.78 -10.70 11.47
N ILE A 227 15.57 -11.65 10.57
CA ILE A 227 15.09 -13.00 10.93
C ILE A 227 16.12 -13.71 11.81
N ARG A 228 17.43 -13.65 11.47
CA ARG A 228 18.47 -14.26 12.30
C ARG A 228 18.49 -13.69 13.72
N ASN A 229 18.38 -12.37 13.85
CA ASN A 229 18.38 -11.72 15.16
C ASN A 229 17.16 -12.15 15.98
N HIS A 230 15.97 -12.16 15.36
CA HIS A 230 14.74 -12.60 16.00
C HIS A 230 14.81 -14.06 16.47
N LEU A 231 15.31 -14.97 15.63
CA LEU A 231 15.43 -16.39 15.97
C LEU A 231 16.50 -16.67 17.05
N ARG A 232 17.48 -15.77 17.25
CA ARG A 232 18.47 -15.88 18.35
C ARG A 232 17.94 -15.34 19.67
N HIS A 233 17.01 -14.39 19.63
CA HIS A 233 16.41 -13.74 20.79
C HIS A 233 14.89 -13.62 20.60
N PRO A 234 14.14 -14.74 20.72
CA PRO A 234 12.69 -14.68 20.60
C PRO A 234 12.11 -13.92 21.82
N GLY A 235 11.84 -12.62 21.65
CA GLY A 235 11.07 -11.80 22.60
C GLY A 235 11.84 -11.08 23.72
N VAL A 236 12.82 -10.23 23.38
CA VAL A 236 13.17 -9.08 24.25
C VAL A 236 12.33 -7.88 23.86
#